data_AF-A0A357HYR0-F1
#
_entry.id   AF-A0A357HYR0-F1
#
_cell.length_a   1.000
_cell.length_b   1.000
_cell.length_c   1.000
_cell.angle_alpha   90.00
_cell.angle_beta   90.00
_cell.angle_gamma   90.00
#
_symmetry.space_group_name_H-M   'P 1'
#
loop_
_entity.id
_entity.type
_entity.pdbx_description
1 polymer ?
#
loop_
_entity_poly.entity_id
_entity_poly.type
_entity_poly.pdbx_seq_one_letter_code
_entity_poly.pdbx_strand_id
1 'polypeptide(L)'
;MALPSKPAPTFDRNFLIELGGGILFRQAEKLFEAHAVESAEWESPVLKGLVDGGDTVYTPELNLRSTVFAESTCSCLDGRRRKVCVHVLATALHYQALKEEAKHAKVAEALAATPEPKLAPTPEKAPKLPRVRSIKLGADGLLLRVLIFLPPNLEEAAGRGAIVLKLDAAAGREILPLNKLNPRQKYKVAPQQVAVLKLVESWCGGKLSSLLQLTGAQLRQLLDAVRGESIVYWVKKPNAPIDWVGGTLPGVHEFLGEPELAKPEQPEPEPVTLDPKPEPVKKRSFPANISLREKSKPNLRRIAESKGAKLWQARKADYPVASEAAASMEHFSHKSVVVDGSPHYLAIRLPSGDTASVQPLRTLLKAEGFMLEPSNRKWWLRDRHKVLNFLAGHWKALERDWQAEFTDNFKSKLQAVEVSALRVEAKEDGGKFALEVSLSQSTDEMELRRALASGKNYVEAEGGAITLLDRTSVEQLHQ
;
A
#
# COMPACT_ATOMS: atom_id res chain seq x y z
N MET A 1 -5.63 -41.19 -30.06
CA MET A 1 -4.84 -39.97 -30.36
C MET A 1 -4.66 -39.21 -29.06
N ALA A 2 -3.42 -39.09 -28.56
CA ALA A 2 -3.12 -38.32 -27.36
C ALA A 2 -3.39 -36.84 -27.62
N LEU A 3 -4.10 -36.17 -26.73
CA LEU A 3 -4.44 -34.76 -26.87
C LEU A 3 -3.21 -33.90 -26.58
N PRO A 4 -2.98 -32.81 -27.34
CA PRO A 4 -1.85 -31.93 -27.10
C PRO A 4 -1.92 -31.31 -25.70
N SER A 5 -0.80 -31.33 -24.96
CA SER A 5 -0.71 -30.77 -23.61
C SER A 5 -0.85 -29.24 -23.66
N LYS A 6 -1.98 -28.72 -23.20
CA LYS A 6 -2.29 -27.29 -23.10
C LYS A 6 -1.88 -26.78 -21.71
N PRO A 7 -1.09 -25.70 -21.62
CA PRO A 7 -0.75 -25.11 -20.33
C PRO A 7 -2.00 -24.55 -19.64
N ALA A 8 -2.00 -24.55 -18.31
CA ALA A 8 -3.08 -23.99 -17.52
C ALA A 8 -3.28 -22.50 -17.87
N PRO A 9 -4.53 -22.06 -18.13
CA PRO A 9 -4.82 -20.64 -18.27
C PRO A 9 -4.56 -19.91 -16.95
N THR A 10 -4.42 -18.58 -17.03
CA THR A 10 -4.40 -17.75 -15.83
C THR A 10 -5.83 -17.60 -15.32
N PHE A 11 -6.07 -18.08 -14.10
CA PHE A 11 -7.38 -17.95 -13.45
C PHE A 11 -7.48 -16.61 -12.74
N ASP A 12 -7.57 -15.53 -13.52
CA ASP A 12 -7.77 -14.19 -12.99
C ASP A 12 -9.25 -13.93 -12.67
N ARG A 13 -9.50 -12.86 -11.90
CA ARG A 13 -10.84 -12.49 -11.44
C ARG A 13 -11.84 -12.38 -12.58
N ASN A 14 -11.44 -11.80 -13.71
CA ASN A 14 -12.33 -11.57 -14.84
C ASN A 14 -12.71 -12.89 -15.52
N PHE A 15 -11.75 -13.78 -15.75
CA PHE A 15 -11.99 -15.09 -16.34
C PHE A 15 -12.93 -15.96 -15.49
N LEU A 16 -12.76 -15.94 -14.18
CA LEU A 16 -13.61 -16.72 -13.26
C LEU A 16 -15.04 -16.16 -13.16
N ILE A 17 -15.19 -14.83 -13.23
CA ILE A 17 -16.50 -14.19 -13.29
C ILE A 17 -17.21 -14.47 -14.62
N GLU A 18 -16.47 -14.56 -15.73
CA GLU A 18 -17.04 -14.94 -17.04
C GLU A 18 -17.53 -16.41 -17.04
N LEU A 19 -16.80 -17.30 -16.36
CA LEU A 19 -17.12 -18.73 -16.26
C LEU A 19 -18.35 -19.05 -15.40
N GLY A 20 -18.51 -18.39 -14.25
CA GLY A 20 -19.58 -18.72 -13.29
C GLY A 20 -20.42 -17.54 -12.79
N GLY A 21 -20.13 -16.31 -13.21
CA GLY A 21 -20.83 -15.12 -12.76
C GLY A 21 -20.36 -14.58 -11.40
N GLY A 22 -20.60 -13.29 -11.17
CA GLY A 22 -20.02 -12.56 -10.02
C GLY A 22 -20.51 -13.03 -8.64
N ILE A 23 -21.71 -13.60 -8.54
CA ILE A 23 -22.24 -14.11 -7.26
C ILE A 23 -21.53 -15.41 -6.87
N LEU A 24 -21.40 -16.36 -7.81
CA LEU A 24 -20.68 -17.62 -7.58
C LEU A 24 -19.20 -17.35 -7.31
N PHE A 25 -18.60 -16.36 -7.97
CA PHE A 25 -17.23 -15.94 -7.71
C PHE A 25 -17.03 -15.48 -6.25
N ARG A 26 -17.87 -14.58 -5.72
CA ARG A 26 -17.76 -14.12 -4.32
C ARG A 26 -17.97 -15.24 -3.31
N GLN A 27 -18.82 -16.22 -3.62
CA GLN A 27 -19.00 -17.41 -2.78
C GLN A 27 -17.76 -18.32 -2.85
N ALA A 28 -17.12 -18.41 -4.02
CA ALA A 28 -15.89 -19.16 -4.20
C ALA A 28 -14.70 -18.49 -3.49
N GLU A 29 -14.64 -17.16 -3.48
CA GLU A 29 -13.68 -16.39 -2.67
C GLU A 29 -13.83 -16.76 -1.20
N LYS A 30 -15.05 -16.85 -0.67
CA LYS A 30 -15.29 -17.26 0.72
C LYS A 30 -14.82 -18.69 1.00
N LEU A 31 -15.04 -19.64 0.09
CA LEU A 31 -14.54 -21.02 0.24
C LEU A 31 -13.01 -21.07 0.18
N PHE A 32 -12.40 -20.29 -0.70
CA PHE A 32 -10.95 -20.15 -0.79
C PHE A 32 -10.37 -19.51 0.48
N GLU A 33 -10.94 -18.41 0.97
CA GLU A 33 -10.57 -17.75 2.24
C GLU A 33 -10.75 -18.67 3.45
N ALA A 34 -11.79 -19.51 3.42
CA ALA A 34 -12.03 -20.53 4.44
C ALA A 34 -11.05 -21.71 4.36
N HIS A 35 -10.11 -21.72 3.40
CA HIS A 35 -9.18 -22.82 3.13
C HIS A 35 -9.90 -24.17 2.91
N ALA A 36 -11.11 -24.10 2.34
CA ALA A 36 -11.94 -25.26 2.07
C ALA A 36 -11.44 -26.06 0.85
N VAL A 37 -10.49 -25.54 0.08
CA VAL A 37 -9.88 -26.24 -1.06
C VAL A 37 -8.61 -26.94 -0.58
N GLU A 38 -8.61 -28.27 -0.56
CA GLU A 38 -7.50 -29.09 -0.09
C GLU A 38 -6.40 -29.22 -1.13
N SER A 39 -6.77 -29.32 -2.40
CA SER A 39 -5.82 -29.38 -3.50
C SER A 39 -6.40 -28.84 -4.78
N ALA A 40 -5.50 -28.34 -5.64
CA ALA A 40 -5.82 -27.98 -7.01
C ALA A 40 -4.65 -28.35 -7.91
N GLU A 41 -4.89 -29.28 -8.82
CA GLU A 41 -3.87 -29.82 -9.72
C GLU A 41 -4.32 -29.66 -11.16
N TRP A 42 -3.37 -29.27 -12.01
CA TRP A 42 -3.62 -29.11 -13.44
C TRP A 42 -3.08 -30.32 -14.20
N GLU A 43 -4.00 -31.14 -14.70
CA GLU A 43 -3.74 -32.24 -15.61
C GLU A 43 -4.32 -31.89 -16.97
N SER A 44 -3.52 -31.24 -17.82
CA SER A 44 -3.98 -30.73 -19.11
C SER A 44 -4.95 -31.66 -19.86
N PRO A 45 -6.16 -31.20 -20.26
CA PRO A 45 -6.72 -29.84 -20.15
C PRO A 45 -7.67 -29.64 -18.95
N VAL A 46 -7.57 -30.49 -17.92
CA VAL A 46 -8.49 -30.57 -16.80
C VAL A 46 -7.84 -30.01 -15.54
N LEU A 47 -8.54 -29.10 -14.87
CA LEU A 47 -8.24 -28.71 -13.50
C LEU A 47 -9.01 -29.65 -12.57
N LYS A 48 -8.30 -30.38 -11.71
CA LYS A 48 -8.88 -31.22 -10.68
C LYS A 48 -8.65 -30.58 -9.33
N GLY A 49 -9.63 -30.70 -8.44
CA GLY A 49 -9.48 -30.27 -7.07
C GLY A 49 -10.24 -31.13 -6.09
N LEU A 50 -9.89 -30.95 -4.84
CA LEU A 50 -10.61 -31.47 -3.69
C LEU A 50 -11.07 -30.26 -2.86
N VAL A 51 -12.36 -30.17 -2.63
CA VAL A 51 -12.98 -29.07 -1.88
C VAL A 51 -13.84 -29.63 -0.78
N ASP A 52 -13.44 -29.38 0.46
CA ASP A 52 -14.21 -29.72 1.64
C ASP A 52 -15.43 -28.78 1.78
N GLY A 53 -16.62 -29.35 1.68
CA GLY A 53 -17.88 -28.66 1.91
C GLY A 53 -18.30 -28.54 3.37
N GLY A 54 -17.50 -29.03 4.31
CA GLY A 54 -17.82 -29.16 5.73
C GLY A 54 -18.54 -30.47 6.05
N ASP A 55 -19.62 -30.78 5.33
CA ASP A 55 -20.39 -32.03 5.52
C ASP A 55 -19.97 -33.14 4.55
N THR A 56 -19.46 -32.77 3.38
CA THR A 56 -19.05 -33.70 2.32
C THR A 56 -17.89 -33.13 1.51
N VAL A 57 -16.90 -33.97 1.17
CA VAL A 57 -15.82 -33.59 0.26
C VAL A 57 -16.33 -33.63 -1.19
N TYR A 58 -16.11 -32.53 -1.89
CA TYR A 58 -16.42 -32.38 -3.30
C TYR A 58 -15.17 -32.56 -4.15
N THR A 59 -15.33 -33.22 -5.28
CA THR A 59 -14.26 -33.47 -6.26
C THR A 59 -14.56 -32.68 -7.54
N PRO A 60 -14.37 -31.35 -7.56
CA PRO A 60 -14.56 -30.56 -8.76
C PRO A 60 -13.50 -30.85 -9.82
N GLU A 61 -13.98 -31.05 -11.04
CA GLU A 61 -13.19 -31.15 -12.26
C GLU A 61 -13.69 -30.12 -13.26
N LEU A 62 -12.77 -29.37 -13.85
CA LEU A 62 -13.05 -28.35 -14.85
C LEU A 62 -12.20 -28.61 -16.09
N ASN A 63 -12.85 -29.06 -17.15
CA ASN A 63 -12.22 -29.32 -18.43
C ASN A 63 -12.25 -28.04 -19.29
N LEU A 64 -11.05 -27.51 -19.60
CA LEU A 64 -10.86 -26.30 -20.38
C LEU A 64 -10.19 -26.59 -21.72
N ARG A 65 -10.58 -27.70 -22.35
CA ARG A 65 -10.26 -27.97 -23.77
C ARG A 65 -10.61 -26.76 -24.62
N SER A 66 -11.83 -26.23 -24.45
CA SER A 66 -12.26 -24.93 -24.95
C SER A 66 -12.63 -24.04 -23.76
N THR A 67 -12.16 -22.79 -23.75
CA THR A 67 -12.55 -21.80 -22.74
C THR A 67 -13.98 -21.32 -22.93
N VAL A 68 -14.53 -21.47 -24.14
CA VAL A 68 -15.92 -21.12 -24.49
C VAL A 68 -16.90 -22.24 -24.10
N PHE A 69 -16.44 -23.50 -24.18
CA PHE A 69 -17.22 -24.68 -23.80
C PHE A 69 -16.56 -25.37 -22.60
N ALA A 70 -16.50 -24.64 -21.49
CA ALA A 70 -15.98 -25.17 -20.25
C ALA A 70 -16.94 -26.23 -19.67
N GLU A 71 -16.47 -27.46 -19.52
CA GLU A 71 -17.25 -28.53 -18.92
C GLU A 71 -16.86 -28.67 -17.45
N SER A 72 -17.84 -28.57 -16.57
CA SER A 72 -17.65 -28.70 -15.12
C SER A 72 -18.34 -29.96 -14.63
N THR A 73 -17.61 -30.75 -13.86
CA THR A 73 -18.10 -31.96 -13.20
C THR A 73 -17.77 -31.83 -11.73
N CYS A 74 -18.76 -31.89 -10.86
CA CYS A 74 -18.53 -31.84 -9.42
C CYS A 74 -19.64 -32.63 -8.73
N SER A 75 -19.33 -33.25 -7.59
CA SER A 75 -20.26 -34.09 -6.83
C SER A 75 -21.39 -33.31 -6.14
N CYS A 76 -21.37 -31.98 -6.18
CA CYS A 76 -22.43 -31.09 -5.68
C CYS A 76 -23.65 -31.01 -6.63
N LEU A 77 -24.77 -30.47 -6.15
CA LEU A 77 -26.03 -30.41 -6.91
C LEU A 77 -25.89 -29.70 -8.27
N ASP A 78 -25.18 -28.57 -8.30
CA ASP A 78 -24.96 -27.79 -9.53
C ASP A 78 -23.96 -28.48 -10.48
N GLY A 79 -22.92 -29.10 -9.93
CA GLY A 79 -21.94 -29.87 -10.68
C GLY A 79 -22.51 -31.11 -11.33
N ARG A 80 -23.44 -31.82 -10.67
CA ARG A 80 -24.17 -32.96 -11.26
C ARG A 80 -25.05 -32.55 -12.44
N ARG A 81 -25.49 -31.29 -12.48
CA ARG A 81 -26.22 -30.68 -13.61
C ARG A 81 -25.28 -30.12 -14.69
N ARG A 82 -23.97 -30.40 -14.60
CA ARG A 82 -22.90 -29.91 -15.50
C ARG A 82 -22.79 -28.38 -15.58
N LYS A 83 -23.19 -27.68 -14.51
CA LYS A 83 -23.05 -26.22 -14.40
C LYS A 83 -21.82 -25.87 -13.59
N VAL A 84 -21.18 -24.75 -13.96
CA VAL A 84 -20.04 -24.22 -13.21
C VAL A 84 -20.50 -23.89 -11.81
N CYS A 85 -19.92 -24.58 -10.83
CA CYS A 85 -20.29 -24.47 -9.42
C CYS A 85 -19.21 -23.73 -8.63
N VAL A 86 -19.57 -23.32 -7.42
CA VAL A 86 -18.69 -22.59 -6.49
C VAL A 86 -17.38 -23.35 -6.24
N HIS A 87 -17.44 -24.68 -6.07
CA HIS A 87 -16.25 -25.52 -5.78
C HIS A 87 -15.23 -25.52 -6.93
N VAL A 88 -15.70 -25.49 -8.17
CA VAL A 88 -14.83 -25.44 -9.36
C VAL A 88 -14.09 -24.10 -9.44
N LEU A 89 -14.79 -23.00 -9.17
CA LEU A 89 -14.17 -21.67 -9.13
C LEU A 89 -13.19 -21.53 -7.96
N ALA A 90 -13.52 -22.09 -6.80
CA ALA A 90 -12.64 -22.08 -5.63
C ALA A 90 -11.34 -22.86 -5.91
N THR A 91 -11.45 -24.00 -6.59
CA THR A 91 -10.29 -24.80 -7.03
C THR A 91 -9.39 -23.99 -7.98
N ALA A 92 -9.98 -23.24 -8.90
CA ALA A 92 -9.24 -22.40 -9.83
C ALA A 92 -8.51 -21.24 -9.15
N LEU A 93 -9.13 -20.61 -8.14
CA LEU A 93 -8.48 -19.61 -7.29
C LEU A 93 -7.29 -20.20 -6.53
N HIS A 94 -7.48 -21.38 -5.95
CA HIS A 94 -6.43 -22.06 -5.19
C HIS A 94 -5.22 -22.43 -6.07
N TYR A 95 -5.46 -22.94 -7.27
CA TYR A 95 -4.39 -23.22 -8.23
C TYR A 95 -3.58 -21.97 -8.60
N GLN A 96 -4.23 -20.82 -8.78
CA GLN A 96 -3.57 -19.57 -9.11
C GLN A 96 -2.72 -19.05 -7.93
N ALA A 97 -3.20 -19.18 -6.70
CA ALA A 97 -2.47 -18.80 -5.49
C ALA A 97 -1.16 -19.60 -5.34
N LEU A 98 -1.21 -20.93 -5.48
CA LEU A 98 -0.03 -21.80 -5.44
C LEU A 98 1.03 -21.40 -6.48
N LYS A 99 0.59 -20.97 -7.66
CA LYS A 99 1.47 -20.53 -8.75
C LYS A 99 2.15 -19.19 -8.46
N GLU A 100 1.52 -18.31 -7.69
CA GLU A 100 2.08 -17.01 -7.30
C GLU A 100 3.05 -17.14 -6.12
N GLU A 101 2.73 -17.99 -5.16
CA GLU A 101 3.61 -18.35 -4.05
C GLU A 101 4.95 -18.93 -4.55
N ALA A 102 4.90 -19.86 -5.51
CA ALA A 102 6.08 -20.44 -6.14
C ALA A 102 6.95 -19.42 -6.91
N LYS A 103 6.37 -18.29 -7.36
CA LYS A 103 7.11 -17.21 -8.02
C LYS A 103 7.77 -16.26 -7.02
N HIS A 104 7.07 -15.92 -5.93
CA HIS A 104 7.58 -15.02 -4.91
C HIS A 104 8.76 -15.63 -4.14
N ALA A 105 8.73 -16.94 -3.87
CA ALA A 105 9.85 -17.66 -3.27
C ALA A 105 11.16 -17.49 -4.05
N LYS A 106 11.10 -17.55 -5.39
CA LYS A 106 12.28 -17.42 -6.27
C LYS A 106 12.85 -16.00 -6.35
N VAL A 107 12.05 -14.98 -6.04
CA VAL A 107 12.49 -13.57 -6.05
C VAL A 107 13.16 -13.19 -4.72
N ALA A 108 12.74 -13.79 -3.61
CA ALA A 108 13.30 -13.55 -2.29
C ALA A 108 14.77 -14.02 -2.17
N GLU A 109 15.13 -15.15 -2.80
CA GLU A 109 16.53 -15.64 -2.83
C GLU A 109 17.48 -14.71 -3.59
N ALA A 110 17.00 -13.95 -4.58
CA ALA A 110 17.86 -13.12 -5.43
C ALA A 110 18.24 -11.77 -4.79
N LEU A 111 17.51 -11.29 -3.78
CA LEU A 111 17.67 -9.95 -3.20
C LEU A 111 18.65 -9.88 -2.02
N ALA A 112 19.13 -11.02 -1.52
CA ALA A 112 19.97 -11.09 -0.32
C ALA A 112 21.49 -10.87 -0.56
N ALA A 113 21.93 -10.54 -1.79
CA ALA A 113 23.33 -10.69 -2.20
C ALA A 113 24.18 -9.41 -2.44
N THR A 114 23.77 -8.18 -2.06
CA THR A 114 24.58 -6.96 -2.38
C THR A 114 24.57 -5.84 -1.31
N PRO A 115 25.72 -5.19 -0.97
CA PRO A 115 25.80 -4.11 0.06
C PRO A 115 25.98 -2.65 -0.48
N GLU A 116 25.56 -1.63 0.30
CA GLU A 116 25.37 -0.19 -0.05
C GLU A 116 26.57 0.78 0.21
N PRO A 117 26.69 1.95 -0.49
CA PRO A 117 27.66 3.02 -0.17
C PRO A 117 27.07 4.40 0.30
N LYS A 118 27.93 5.19 0.97
CA LYS A 118 27.69 6.42 1.80
C LYS A 118 27.63 7.78 1.05
N LEU A 119 26.93 8.77 1.66
CA LEU A 119 26.72 10.18 1.24
C LEU A 119 27.80 11.19 1.69
N ALA A 120 28.02 12.27 0.91
CA ALA A 120 28.46 13.61 1.35
C ALA A 120 28.14 14.70 0.25
N PRO A 121 28.39 16.03 0.43
CA PRO A 121 27.40 17.06 0.81
C PRO A 121 27.16 18.21 -0.23
N THR A 122 26.12 19.03 -0.02
CA THR A 122 25.67 20.20 -0.84
C THR A 122 26.53 21.47 -0.61
N PRO A 123 26.68 22.39 -1.59
CA PRO A 123 25.83 23.60 -1.60
C PRO A 123 25.51 24.27 -2.97
N GLU A 124 24.40 25.03 -2.93
CA GLU A 124 24.07 26.33 -3.58
C GLU A 124 23.82 26.58 -5.08
N LYS A 125 22.82 27.47 -5.27
CA LYS A 125 22.24 28.11 -6.47
C LYS A 125 21.36 27.25 -7.36
N ALA A 126 20.08 27.20 -6.98
CA ALA A 126 19.00 26.72 -7.83
C ALA A 126 18.89 27.56 -9.12
N PRO A 127 19.12 26.98 -10.31
CA PRO A 127 18.80 27.65 -11.55
C PRO A 127 17.28 27.85 -11.61
N LYS A 128 16.84 29.01 -12.10
CA LYS A 128 15.41 29.33 -12.26
C LYS A 128 14.77 28.24 -13.12
N LEU A 129 13.98 27.39 -12.46
CA LEU A 129 13.28 26.28 -13.10
C LEU A 129 12.41 26.85 -14.23
N PRO A 130 12.58 26.38 -15.48
CA PRO A 130 11.80 26.89 -16.57
C PRO A 130 10.33 26.43 -16.38
N ARG A 131 9.36 27.31 -16.67
CA ARG A 131 7.95 27.14 -16.24
C ARG A 131 7.24 25.99 -16.97
N VAL A 132 6.57 25.13 -16.20
CA VAL A 132 5.56 24.14 -16.60
C VAL A 132 4.19 24.78 -16.37
N ARG A 133 3.25 24.68 -17.32
CA ARG A 133 1.98 25.45 -17.31
C ARG A 133 0.80 24.68 -16.70
N SER A 134 0.84 23.36 -16.74
CA SER A 134 -0.21 22.44 -16.29
C SER A 134 -0.23 22.22 -14.77
N ILE A 135 0.91 22.36 -14.09
CA ILE A 135 1.03 22.19 -12.64
C ILE A 135 1.91 23.28 -12.01
N LYS A 136 1.67 23.61 -10.75
CA LYS A 136 2.45 24.62 -10.04
C LYS A 136 3.74 24.02 -9.48
N LEU A 137 4.88 24.50 -9.94
CA LEU A 137 6.19 24.13 -9.40
C LEU A 137 6.64 25.13 -8.34
N GLY A 138 7.13 24.63 -7.20
CA GLY A 138 7.65 25.46 -6.11
C GLY A 138 8.57 24.68 -5.19
N ALA A 139 9.62 25.32 -4.68
CA ALA A 139 10.55 24.70 -3.73
C ALA A 139 9.88 24.34 -2.39
N ASP A 140 8.72 24.94 -2.11
CA ASP A 140 7.81 24.72 -0.97
C ASP A 140 6.69 23.71 -1.27
N GLY A 141 6.74 23.00 -2.40
CA GLY A 141 5.72 22.05 -2.85
C GLY A 141 5.89 20.62 -2.34
N LEU A 142 4.88 19.80 -2.56
CA LEU A 142 4.88 18.36 -2.29
C LEU A 142 5.91 17.66 -3.19
N LEU A 143 6.77 16.81 -2.62
CA LEU A 143 7.78 16.08 -3.41
C LEU A 143 7.09 15.26 -4.50
N LEU A 144 7.48 15.51 -5.74
CA LEU A 144 6.96 14.82 -6.91
C LEU A 144 8.13 14.22 -7.67
N ARG A 145 8.06 12.90 -7.85
CA ARG A 145 8.97 12.13 -8.68
C ARG A 145 8.21 11.57 -9.87
N VAL A 146 8.67 11.88 -11.07
CA VAL A 146 8.12 11.31 -12.31
C VAL A 146 8.64 9.87 -12.44
N LEU A 147 7.77 8.96 -12.87
CA LEU A 147 8.09 7.56 -13.16
C LEU A 147 7.78 7.31 -14.64
N ILE A 148 8.82 7.02 -15.41
CA ILE A 148 8.72 6.74 -16.85
C ILE A 148 8.76 5.24 -17.05
N PHE A 149 7.71 4.66 -17.61
CA PHE A 149 7.66 3.24 -17.92
C PHE A 149 7.79 3.03 -19.43
N LEU A 150 8.89 2.39 -19.83
CA LEU A 150 9.18 2.00 -21.20
C LEU A 150 8.40 0.74 -21.59
N PRO A 151 7.88 0.67 -22.82
CA PRO A 151 7.18 -0.49 -23.31
C PRO A 151 8.16 -1.66 -23.47
N PRO A 152 7.74 -2.89 -23.17
CA PRO A 152 8.62 -4.05 -23.20
C PRO A 152 9.04 -4.49 -24.61
N ASN A 153 8.37 -3.98 -25.66
CA ASN A 153 8.66 -4.22 -27.07
C ASN A 153 9.36 -3.00 -27.70
N LEU A 154 10.28 -2.38 -26.96
CA LEU A 154 10.91 -1.12 -27.36
C LEU A 154 11.59 -1.21 -28.72
N GLU A 155 12.30 -2.31 -29.02
CA GLU A 155 12.97 -2.53 -30.30
C GLU A 155 12.00 -2.46 -31.49
N GLU A 156 10.91 -3.24 -31.45
CA GLU A 156 9.89 -3.22 -32.50
C GLU A 156 9.15 -1.88 -32.57
N ALA A 157 8.85 -1.28 -31.41
CA ALA A 157 8.15 -0.01 -31.33
C ALA A 157 9.01 1.16 -31.82
N ALA A 158 10.32 1.11 -31.60
CA ALA A 158 11.28 2.07 -32.10
C ALA A 158 11.44 1.96 -33.61
N GLY A 159 11.52 0.74 -34.15
CA GLY A 159 11.54 0.51 -35.60
C GLY A 159 10.27 1.00 -36.32
N ARG A 160 9.14 1.06 -35.62
CA ARG A 160 7.86 1.59 -36.13
C ARG A 160 7.61 3.07 -35.79
N GLY A 161 8.52 3.72 -35.06
CA GLY A 161 8.36 5.12 -34.62
C GLY A 161 7.16 5.37 -33.70
N ALA A 162 6.67 4.33 -33.01
CA ALA A 162 5.43 4.34 -32.22
C ALA A 162 5.65 3.75 -30.83
N ILE A 163 6.54 4.37 -30.05
CA ILE A 163 6.93 3.92 -28.72
C ILE A 163 5.92 4.45 -27.69
N VAL A 164 5.08 3.56 -27.16
CA VAL A 164 4.08 3.93 -26.15
C VAL A 164 4.68 3.92 -24.75
N LEU A 165 4.84 5.09 -24.15
CA LEU A 165 5.33 5.31 -22.80
C LEU A 165 4.17 5.52 -21.84
N LYS A 166 4.28 4.94 -20.64
CA LYS A 166 3.41 5.26 -19.51
C LYS A 166 4.15 6.16 -18.53
N LEU A 167 3.49 7.24 -18.09
CA LEU A 167 4.01 8.18 -17.12
C LEU A 167 3.11 8.23 -15.88
N ASP A 168 3.68 7.86 -14.74
CA ASP A 168 3.07 8.10 -13.43
C ASP A 168 3.89 9.14 -12.65
N ALA A 169 3.30 9.70 -11.60
CA ALA A 169 3.96 10.58 -10.65
C ALA A 169 3.77 10.05 -9.23
N ALA A 170 4.89 9.81 -8.55
CA ALA A 170 4.89 9.61 -7.12
C ALA A 170 4.84 10.99 -6.45
N ALA A 171 3.66 11.40 -5.99
CA ALA A 171 3.45 12.66 -5.31
C ALA A 171 3.25 12.40 -3.81
N GLY A 172 4.28 12.67 -3.01
CA GLY A 172 4.26 12.40 -1.58
C GLY A 172 4.27 10.90 -1.27
N ARG A 173 3.12 10.34 -0.84
CA ARG A 173 2.97 8.92 -0.45
C ARG A 173 2.13 8.10 -1.42
N GLU A 174 1.63 8.73 -2.47
CA GLU A 174 0.75 8.11 -3.45
C GLU A 174 1.42 8.10 -4.82
N ILE A 175 1.21 7.04 -5.58
CA ILE A 175 1.57 6.97 -7.01
C ILE A 175 0.29 7.16 -7.80
N LEU A 176 0.25 8.22 -8.59
CA LEU A 176 -0.90 8.58 -9.41
C LEU A 176 -0.48 8.75 -10.88
N PRO A 177 -1.36 8.47 -11.84
CA PRO A 177 -1.13 8.79 -13.25
C PRO A 177 -0.78 10.27 -13.44
N LEU A 178 0.16 10.57 -14.34
CA LEU A 178 0.66 11.94 -14.51
C LEU A 178 -0.45 12.96 -14.86
N ASN A 179 -1.48 12.52 -15.59
CA ASN A 179 -2.65 13.34 -15.93
C ASN A 179 -3.62 13.60 -14.77
N LYS A 180 -3.53 12.84 -13.66
CA LYS A 180 -4.36 13.02 -12.46
C LYS A 180 -3.72 13.93 -11.41
N LEU A 181 -2.55 14.50 -11.71
CA LEU A 181 -1.92 15.49 -10.84
C LEU A 181 -2.81 16.71 -10.66
N ASN A 182 -3.01 17.13 -9.41
CA ASN A 182 -3.85 18.28 -9.09
C ASN A 182 -3.17 19.59 -9.54
N PRO A 183 -3.73 20.36 -10.51
CA PRO A 183 -3.12 21.60 -11.01
C PRO A 183 -3.03 22.73 -9.99
N ARG A 184 -3.83 22.66 -8.92
CA ARG A 184 -3.87 23.67 -7.85
C ARG A 184 -2.82 23.42 -6.76
N GLN A 185 -2.29 22.20 -6.70
CA GLN A 185 -1.27 21.78 -5.75
C GLN A 185 0.12 22.22 -6.22
N LYS A 186 0.96 22.70 -5.29
CA LYS A 186 2.37 22.97 -5.58
C LYS A 186 3.17 21.69 -5.45
N TYR A 187 4.04 21.42 -6.40
CA TYR A 187 4.95 20.28 -6.40
C TYR A 187 6.40 20.74 -6.43
N LYS A 188 7.24 20.05 -5.66
CA LYS A 188 8.70 20.18 -5.68
C LYS A 188 9.25 19.04 -6.52
N VAL A 189 9.86 19.38 -7.65
CA VAL A 189 10.34 18.44 -8.66
C VAL A 189 11.83 18.68 -8.87
N ALA A 190 12.61 17.63 -9.10
CA ALA A 190 14.02 17.75 -9.45
C ALA A 190 14.19 18.51 -10.78
N PRO A 191 15.24 19.33 -10.96
CA PRO A 191 15.41 20.14 -12.18
C PRO A 191 15.39 19.34 -13.49
N GLN A 192 15.94 18.13 -13.49
CA GLN A 192 15.95 17.22 -14.64
C GLN A 192 14.53 16.71 -14.97
N GLN A 193 13.75 16.36 -13.95
CA GLN A 193 12.35 15.94 -14.12
C GLN A 193 11.42 17.08 -14.55
N VAL A 194 11.76 18.33 -14.21
CA VAL A 194 11.04 19.51 -14.74
C VAL A 194 11.21 19.60 -16.26
N ALA A 195 12.37 19.22 -16.81
CA ALA A 195 12.57 19.18 -18.26
C ALA A 195 11.68 18.11 -18.92
N VAL A 196 11.48 16.95 -18.30
CA VAL A 196 10.55 15.92 -18.79
C VAL A 196 9.12 16.43 -18.83
N LEU A 197 8.65 17.05 -17.75
CA LEU A 197 7.29 17.60 -17.69
C LEU A 197 7.03 18.62 -18.82
N LYS A 198 8.04 19.39 -19.20
CA LYS A 198 7.96 20.34 -20.32
C LYS A 198 7.86 19.66 -21.67
N LEU A 199 8.66 18.63 -21.90
CA LEU A 199 8.63 17.87 -23.16
C LEU A 199 7.24 17.23 -23.33
N VAL A 200 6.73 16.61 -22.27
CA VAL A 200 5.38 16.02 -22.23
C VAL A 200 4.30 17.07 -22.49
N GLU A 201 4.37 18.25 -21.86
CA GLU A 201 3.44 19.35 -22.14
C GLU A 201 3.51 19.81 -23.59
N SER A 202 4.71 19.92 -24.16
CA SER A 202 4.89 20.40 -25.53
C SER A 202 4.27 19.46 -26.55
N TRP A 203 4.40 18.15 -26.34
CA TRP A 203 3.85 17.12 -27.23
C TRP A 203 2.34 16.91 -27.03
N CYS A 204 1.80 17.22 -25.84
CA CYS A 204 0.39 17.04 -25.51
C CYS A 204 -0.41 18.35 -25.47
N GLY A 205 0.06 19.42 -26.14
CA GLY A 205 -0.69 20.66 -26.29
C GLY A 205 -0.94 21.42 -24.98
N GLY A 206 0.01 21.38 -24.05
CA GLY A 206 -0.03 22.09 -22.77
C GLY A 206 -0.69 21.32 -21.61
N LYS A 207 -0.99 20.04 -21.80
CA LYS A 207 -1.52 19.13 -20.76
C LYS A 207 -0.51 18.02 -20.46
N LEU A 208 -0.58 17.45 -19.26
CA LEU A 208 0.17 16.24 -18.93
C LEU A 208 -0.65 15.01 -19.31
N SER A 209 -0.05 14.11 -20.09
CA SER A 209 -0.63 12.80 -20.39
C SER A 209 0.07 11.73 -19.57
N SER A 210 -0.68 10.72 -19.14
CA SER A 210 -0.14 9.51 -18.51
C SER A 210 0.26 8.44 -19.52
N LEU A 211 -0.13 8.57 -20.79
CA LEU A 211 0.25 7.68 -21.88
C LEU A 211 0.63 8.53 -23.09
N LEU A 212 1.83 8.32 -23.64
CA LEU A 212 2.33 9.03 -24.81
C LEU A 212 2.87 8.05 -25.82
N GLN A 213 2.60 8.29 -27.10
CA GLN A 213 3.28 7.60 -28.20
C GLN A 213 4.37 8.53 -28.74
N LEU A 214 5.63 8.12 -28.63
CA LEU A 214 6.80 8.89 -29.06
C LEU A 214 7.57 8.18 -30.18
N THR A 215 8.31 8.97 -30.96
CA THR A 215 9.32 8.44 -31.89
C THR A 215 10.63 8.14 -31.16
N GLY A 216 11.55 7.40 -31.80
CA GLY A 216 12.89 7.12 -31.24
C GLY A 216 13.67 8.40 -30.90
N ALA A 217 13.60 9.43 -31.76
CA ALA A 217 14.22 10.73 -31.52
C ALA A 217 13.62 11.47 -30.32
N GLN A 218 12.29 11.46 -30.17
CA GLN A 218 11.58 12.07 -29.04
C GLN A 218 11.88 11.34 -27.72
N LEU A 219 11.94 9.99 -27.74
CA LEU A 219 12.33 9.23 -26.56
C LEU A 219 13.80 9.49 -26.20
N ARG A 220 14.71 9.59 -27.18
CA ARG A 220 16.10 9.97 -26.92
C ARG A 220 16.21 11.35 -26.25
N GLN A 221 15.48 12.33 -26.77
CA GLN A 221 15.40 13.67 -26.18
C GLN A 221 14.87 13.64 -24.73
N LEU A 222 13.89 12.78 -24.43
CA LEU A 222 13.36 12.60 -23.08
C LEU A 222 14.38 11.92 -22.15
N LEU A 223 15.11 10.91 -22.63
CA LEU A 223 16.11 10.18 -21.85
C LEU A 223 17.36 11.00 -21.58
N ASP A 224 17.80 11.82 -22.54
CA ASP A 224 18.91 12.76 -22.36
C ASP A 224 18.62 13.77 -21.25
N ALA A 225 17.35 14.16 -21.08
CA ALA A 225 16.93 15.07 -20.02
C ALA A 225 16.98 14.47 -18.60
N VAL A 226 17.01 13.14 -18.47
CA VAL A 226 16.99 12.40 -17.18
C VAL A 226 18.22 11.53 -16.98
N ARG A 227 19.30 11.82 -17.70
CA ARG A 227 20.53 11.04 -17.65
C ARG A 227 21.07 10.93 -16.23
N GLY A 228 21.19 9.70 -15.74
CA GLY A 228 21.70 9.39 -14.40
C GLY A 228 20.65 9.39 -13.29
N GLU A 229 19.36 9.66 -13.58
CA GLU A 229 18.29 9.51 -12.59
C GLU A 229 17.59 8.15 -12.70
N SER A 230 17.41 7.47 -11.56
CA SER A 230 16.73 6.17 -11.48
C SER A 230 15.20 6.29 -11.59
N ILE A 231 14.69 6.95 -12.62
CA ILE A 231 13.25 7.24 -12.81
C ILE A 231 12.65 6.56 -14.05
N VAL A 232 13.47 5.79 -14.76
CA VAL A 232 13.06 5.02 -15.93
C VAL A 232 12.92 3.57 -15.51
N TYR A 233 11.80 2.96 -15.85
CA TYR A 233 11.40 1.62 -15.48
C TYR A 233 10.94 0.90 -16.74
N TRP A 234 11.00 -0.42 -16.75
CA TRP A 234 10.23 -1.18 -17.72
C TRP A 234 8.79 -1.31 -17.20
N VAL A 235 7.78 -1.23 -18.07
CA VAL A 235 6.37 -1.51 -17.69
C VAL A 235 6.27 -2.88 -17.01
N LYS A 236 7.06 -3.86 -17.47
CA LYS A 236 7.11 -5.22 -16.90
C LYS A 236 7.85 -5.32 -15.56
N LYS A 237 8.61 -4.29 -15.15
CA LYS A 237 9.36 -4.24 -13.88
C LYS A 237 9.18 -2.89 -13.19
N PRO A 238 7.98 -2.60 -12.65
CA PRO A 238 7.67 -1.27 -12.10
C PRO A 238 8.36 -0.99 -10.75
N ASN A 239 8.84 -2.04 -10.07
CA ASN A 239 9.41 -1.93 -8.72
C ASN A 239 10.93 -1.69 -8.72
N ALA A 240 11.59 -1.76 -9.87
CA ALA A 240 13.04 -1.58 -10.01
C ALA A 240 13.36 -0.67 -11.20
N PRO A 241 14.00 0.48 -10.98
CA PRO A 241 14.44 1.35 -12.08
C PRO A 241 15.55 0.68 -12.90
N ILE A 242 15.70 1.09 -14.14
CA ILE A 242 16.80 0.66 -15.01
C ILE A 242 18.06 1.40 -14.57
N ASP A 243 19.14 0.65 -14.33
CA ASP A 243 20.43 1.22 -13.96
C ASP A 243 21.12 1.85 -15.17
N TRP A 244 21.70 3.04 -14.95
CA TRP A 244 22.49 3.73 -15.96
C TRP A 244 23.90 3.16 -16.02
N VAL A 245 24.34 2.75 -17.21
CA VAL A 245 25.71 2.26 -17.45
C VAL A 245 26.39 3.23 -18.42
N GLY A 246 27.44 3.90 -17.97
CA GLY A 246 28.20 4.86 -18.80
C GLY A 246 27.36 6.05 -19.32
N GLY A 247 26.27 6.42 -18.63
CA GLY A 247 25.37 7.50 -19.08
C GLY A 247 24.38 7.08 -20.18
N THR A 248 24.27 5.78 -20.45
CA THR A 248 23.26 5.19 -21.34
C THR A 248 22.43 4.16 -20.60
N LEU A 249 21.21 3.92 -21.09
CA LEU A 249 20.33 2.86 -20.60
C LEU A 249 20.53 1.60 -21.48
N PRO A 250 21.04 0.50 -20.91
CA PRO A 250 21.25 -0.77 -21.62
C PRO A 250 19.94 -1.28 -22.22
N GLY A 251 19.97 -1.72 -23.48
CA GLY A 251 18.76 -2.21 -24.18
C GLY A 251 17.69 -1.14 -24.46
N VAL A 252 18.06 0.14 -24.37
CA VAL A 252 17.19 1.27 -24.73
C VAL A 252 17.87 2.13 -25.78
N HIS A 253 19.08 2.64 -25.50
CA HIS A 253 19.78 3.55 -26.41
C HIS A 253 20.25 2.88 -27.72
N GLU A 254 20.41 1.56 -27.71
CA GLU A 254 20.74 0.73 -28.87
C GLU A 254 19.66 0.79 -29.96
N PHE A 255 18.40 1.04 -29.57
CA PHE A 255 17.25 1.01 -30.48
C PHE A 255 16.77 2.41 -30.91
N LEU A 256 17.39 3.48 -30.42
CA LEU A 256 16.96 4.86 -30.67
C LEU A 256 17.65 5.52 -31.87
N GLY A 257 18.50 4.79 -32.60
CA GLY A 257 19.27 5.31 -33.74
C GLY A 257 20.35 6.32 -33.37
N GLU A 258 21.18 6.73 -34.33
CA GLU A 258 22.15 7.81 -34.14
C GLU A 258 21.42 9.15 -33.87
N PRO A 259 22.02 10.08 -33.09
CA PRO A 259 21.43 11.39 -32.88
C PRO A 259 21.30 12.10 -34.23
N GLU A 260 20.08 12.29 -34.69
CA GLU A 260 19.82 13.07 -35.89
C GLU A 260 20.22 14.52 -35.57
N LEU A 261 21.43 14.91 -36.02
CA LEU A 261 21.86 16.30 -36.09
C LEU A 261 20.74 17.03 -36.82
N ALA A 262 20.10 17.98 -36.13
CA ALA A 262 18.99 18.75 -36.62
C ALA A 262 19.28 19.21 -38.06
N LYS A 263 18.59 18.60 -39.04
CA LYS A 263 18.44 19.24 -40.35
C LYS A 263 17.72 20.55 -40.08
N PRO A 264 18.28 21.70 -40.49
CA PRO A 264 17.63 22.98 -40.27
C PRO A 264 16.26 22.95 -40.93
N GLU A 265 15.23 23.22 -40.13
CA GLU A 265 13.91 23.61 -40.60
C GLU A 265 14.10 24.65 -41.71
N GLN A 266 13.59 24.33 -42.90
CA GLN A 266 13.51 25.30 -43.97
C GLN A 266 12.63 26.47 -43.48
N PRO A 267 13.11 27.72 -43.55
CA PRO A 267 12.37 28.86 -43.08
C PRO A 267 11.08 29.04 -43.90
N GLU A 268 9.96 29.19 -43.21
CA GLU A 268 8.79 29.86 -43.79
C GLU A 268 9.25 31.21 -44.36
N PRO A 269 8.88 31.57 -45.60
CA PRO A 269 9.34 32.81 -46.20
C PRO A 269 8.83 34.03 -45.43
N GLU A 270 9.79 34.90 -45.11
CA GLU A 270 9.69 36.14 -44.36
C GLU A 270 8.75 37.21 -44.96
N PRO A 271 8.34 38.20 -44.14
CA PRO A 271 7.35 39.22 -44.47
C PRO A 271 7.94 40.35 -45.31
N VAL A 272 7.10 41.02 -46.09
CA VAL A 272 7.50 42.20 -46.89
C VAL A 272 6.62 43.42 -46.54
N THR A 273 7.32 44.42 -45.96
CA THR A 273 7.18 45.89 -46.04
C THR A 273 6.09 46.69 -45.30
N LEU A 274 6.56 47.38 -44.24
CA LEU A 274 6.49 48.80 -43.82
C LEU A 274 5.45 49.81 -44.40
N ASP A 275 4.68 50.38 -43.44
CA ASP A 275 4.28 51.79 -43.14
C ASP A 275 3.39 52.63 -44.11
N PRO A 276 2.66 53.71 -43.65
CA PRO A 276 2.72 54.47 -42.35
C PRO A 276 1.37 54.90 -41.66
N LYS A 277 1.44 55.17 -40.32
CA LYS A 277 0.73 56.16 -39.41
C LYS A 277 -0.78 56.57 -39.61
N PRO A 278 -1.55 57.07 -38.59
CA PRO A 278 -1.17 57.48 -37.22
C PRO A 278 -2.09 57.08 -36.01
N GLU A 279 -1.54 57.30 -34.81
CA GLU A 279 -2.15 57.32 -33.44
C GLU A 279 -3.48 58.11 -33.31
N PRO A 280 -4.38 57.88 -32.30
CA PRO A 280 -4.08 58.16 -30.88
C PRO A 280 -4.88 57.48 -29.72
N VAL A 281 -4.37 57.75 -28.49
CA VAL A 281 -4.99 57.87 -27.14
C VAL A 281 -4.98 56.68 -26.13
N LYS A 282 -4.38 56.97 -24.97
CA LYS A 282 -4.25 56.18 -23.74
C LYS A 282 -5.52 56.14 -22.89
N LYS A 283 -5.80 55.00 -22.21
CA LYS A 283 -6.41 54.97 -20.88
C LYS A 283 -5.59 54.07 -19.95
N ARG A 284 -5.11 54.63 -18.85
CA ARG A 284 -4.49 53.91 -17.72
C ARG A 284 -5.62 53.32 -16.86
N SER A 285 -5.60 52.02 -16.58
CA SER A 285 -6.39 51.42 -15.50
C SER A 285 -5.47 50.79 -14.45
N PHE A 286 -5.81 51.00 -13.18
CA PHE A 286 -5.14 50.34 -12.05
C PHE A 286 -5.78 48.97 -11.81
N PRO A 287 -5.01 47.90 -11.53
CA PRO A 287 -5.59 46.63 -11.13
C PRO A 287 -6.04 46.67 -9.66
N ALA A 288 -7.33 46.54 -9.44
CA ALA A 288 -7.91 46.24 -8.14
C ALA A 288 -7.53 44.81 -7.74
N ASN A 289 -6.65 44.63 -6.76
CA ASN A 289 -6.57 43.43 -5.90
C ASN A 289 -5.45 43.57 -4.83
N ILE A 290 -5.63 44.48 -3.88
CA ILE A 290 -4.86 44.49 -2.63
C ILE A 290 -5.88 44.31 -1.51
N SER A 291 -5.90 43.13 -0.89
CA SER A 291 -6.74 42.86 0.28
C SER A 291 -6.03 43.39 1.53
N LEU A 292 -6.63 44.40 2.17
CA LEU A 292 -6.15 45.05 3.40
C LEU A 292 -6.59 44.32 4.69
N ARG A 293 -7.01 43.05 4.62
CA ARG A 293 -7.50 42.32 5.80
C ARG A 293 -6.36 41.60 6.51
N GLU A 294 -6.11 41.96 7.76
CA GLU A 294 -5.17 41.25 8.64
C GLU A 294 -5.52 39.76 8.71
N LYS A 295 -4.49 38.92 8.50
CA LYS A 295 -4.65 37.47 8.48
C LYS A 295 -5.01 37.00 9.89
N SER A 296 -6.11 36.24 10.01
CA SER A 296 -6.59 35.71 11.28
C SER A 296 -5.52 34.86 11.97
N LYS A 297 -5.45 34.99 13.30
CA LYS A 297 -4.52 34.19 14.13
C LYS A 297 -4.75 32.68 13.88
N PRO A 298 -3.67 31.89 13.81
CA PRO A 298 -3.75 30.48 13.51
C PRO A 298 -4.57 29.76 14.58
N ASN A 299 -5.53 28.95 14.15
CA ASN A 299 -6.40 28.19 15.04
C ASN A 299 -5.58 27.09 15.73
N LEU A 300 -5.22 27.31 17.01
CA LEU A 300 -4.40 26.42 17.82
C LEU A 300 -4.98 24.99 17.91
N ARG A 301 -6.31 24.87 17.91
CA ARG A 301 -7.01 23.58 17.90
C ARG A 301 -6.68 22.76 16.64
N ARG A 302 -6.69 23.42 15.47
CA ARG A 302 -6.37 22.78 14.18
C ARG A 302 -4.91 22.31 14.13
N ILE A 303 -4.02 23.04 14.80
CA ILE A 303 -2.60 22.68 14.89
C ILE A 303 -2.42 21.47 15.80
N ALA A 304 -3.08 21.43 16.97
CA ALA A 304 -3.06 20.28 17.87
C ALA A 304 -3.64 19.02 17.21
N GLU A 305 -4.79 19.12 16.54
CA GLU A 305 -5.41 18.02 15.79
C GLU A 305 -4.51 17.48 14.67
N SER A 306 -3.72 18.36 14.02
CA SER A 306 -2.77 17.97 12.97
C SER A 306 -1.51 17.25 13.47
N LYS A 307 -1.12 17.45 14.74
CA LYS A 307 0.03 16.78 15.36
C LYS A 307 -0.30 15.35 15.77
N GLY A 308 -1.51 15.11 16.28
CA GLY A 308 -1.96 13.76 16.66
C GLY A 308 -1.77 12.75 15.53
N ALA A 309 -2.26 13.06 14.32
CA ALA A 309 -2.22 12.15 13.17
C ALA A 309 -0.80 11.67 12.75
N LYS A 310 0.27 12.32 13.21
CA LYS A 310 1.66 11.91 12.93
C LYS A 310 2.22 10.92 13.95
N LEU A 311 1.70 10.88 15.18
CA LEU A 311 2.11 9.93 16.22
C LEU A 311 1.66 8.49 15.91
N TRP A 312 0.57 8.34 15.14
CA TRP A 312 -0.05 7.05 14.81
C TRP A 312 0.33 6.47 13.45
N GLN A 313 1.33 7.03 12.75
CA GLN A 313 1.73 6.53 11.43
C GLN A 313 2.72 5.37 11.55
N ALA A 314 2.24 4.17 11.24
CA ALA A 314 3.07 2.99 11.14
C ALA A 314 4.13 3.14 10.03
N ARG A 315 5.37 2.78 10.34
CA ARG A 315 6.54 2.78 9.44
C ARG A 315 6.88 1.33 9.10
N LYS A 316 7.57 1.13 7.98
CA LYS A 316 8.03 -0.21 7.53
C LYS A 316 8.88 -0.94 8.59
N ALA A 317 9.56 -0.20 9.47
CA ALA A 317 10.37 -0.73 10.57
C ALA A 317 9.58 -1.10 11.83
N ASP A 318 8.30 -0.73 11.94
CA ASP A 318 7.46 -0.99 13.12
C ASP A 318 6.90 -2.43 13.14
N TYR A 319 7.03 -3.14 12.02
CA TYR A 319 6.65 -4.55 11.87
C TYR A 319 7.89 -5.38 11.54
N PRO A 320 8.23 -6.40 12.35
CA PRO A 320 9.36 -7.27 12.05
C PRO A 320 9.08 -8.08 10.79
N VAL A 321 10.17 -8.47 10.10
CA VAL A 321 10.10 -9.51 9.07
C VAL A 321 9.57 -10.78 9.75
N ALA A 322 8.58 -11.43 9.15
CA ALA A 322 7.86 -12.55 9.77
C ALA A 322 8.80 -13.67 10.29
N SER A 323 10.00 -13.81 9.73
CA SER A 323 11.05 -14.73 10.15
C SER A 323 11.67 -14.40 11.52
N GLU A 324 11.95 -13.13 11.81
CA GLU A 324 12.62 -12.72 13.05
C GLU A 324 11.67 -12.87 14.26
N ALA A 325 10.40 -12.50 14.07
CA ALA A 325 9.37 -12.71 15.08
C ALA A 325 8.81 -14.15 15.09
N ALA A 326 9.14 -15.00 14.11
CA ALA A 326 8.90 -16.44 14.19
C ALA A 326 9.89 -17.09 15.18
N ALA A 327 11.18 -16.78 15.05
CA ALA A 327 12.27 -17.32 15.87
C ALA A 327 12.17 -16.95 17.37
N SER A 328 11.57 -15.80 17.70
CA SER A 328 11.46 -15.30 19.09
C SER A 328 10.67 -16.20 20.05
N MET A 329 9.79 -17.08 19.54
CA MET A 329 8.89 -17.91 20.37
C MET A 329 9.18 -19.42 20.30
N GLU A 330 10.26 -19.83 19.61
CA GLU A 330 10.64 -21.23 19.41
C GLU A 330 11.20 -21.89 20.68
N HIS A 331 11.82 -21.09 21.56
CA HIS A 331 12.44 -21.58 22.81
C HIS A 331 11.44 -21.80 23.96
N PHE A 332 10.18 -21.39 23.77
CA PHE A 332 9.15 -21.47 24.80
C PHE A 332 8.34 -22.77 24.69
N SER A 333 7.79 -23.23 25.80
CA SER A 333 7.01 -24.48 25.84
C SER A 333 5.83 -24.44 24.86
N HIS A 334 5.54 -25.59 24.24
CA HIS A 334 4.35 -25.74 23.39
C HIS A 334 3.06 -25.89 24.20
N LYS A 335 3.14 -25.97 25.53
CA LYS A 335 1.99 -26.13 26.44
C LYS A 335 1.56 -24.82 27.11
N SER A 336 2.35 -23.75 26.99
CA SER A 336 2.04 -22.43 27.51
C SER A 336 1.48 -21.51 26.42
N VAL A 337 0.66 -20.55 26.83
CA VAL A 337 0.34 -19.38 26.01
C VAL A 337 1.61 -18.52 25.98
N VAL A 338 2.06 -18.13 24.80
CA VAL A 338 3.25 -17.28 24.66
C VAL A 338 2.85 -16.02 23.91
N VAL A 339 3.31 -14.87 24.40
CA VAL A 339 2.99 -13.56 23.85
C VAL A 339 4.28 -12.84 23.47
N ASP A 340 4.37 -12.45 22.20
CA ASP A 340 5.41 -11.60 21.66
C ASP A 340 4.78 -10.35 21.03
N GLY A 341 5.52 -9.25 20.94
CA GLY A 341 4.95 -8.04 20.37
C GLY A 341 5.69 -6.75 20.64
N SER A 342 5.08 -5.68 20.16
CA SER A 342 5.44 -4.28 20.36
C SER A 342 4.14 -3.46 20.46
N PRO A 343 4.21 -2.14 20.69
CA PRO A 343 3.02 -1.29 20.60
C PRO A 343 2.30 -1.36 19.24
N HIS A 344 2.98 -1.77 18.16
CA HIS A 344 2.44 -1.77 16.80
C HIS A 344 1.90 -3.12 16.32
N TYR A 345 2.33 -4.20 16.96
CA TYR A 345 1.87 -5.55 16.63
C TYR A 345 1.88 -6.46 17.85
N LEU A 346 1.00 -7.46 17.87
CA LEU A 346 0.99 -8.52 18.86
C LEU A 346 0.95 -9.87 18.17
N ALA A 347 1.72 -10.83 18.68
CA ALA A 347 1.79 -12.21 18.24
C ALA A 347 1.52 -13.13 19.44
N ILE A 348 0.46 -13.92 19.39
CA ILE A 348 0.09 -14.84 20.47
C ILE A 348 0.13 -16.27 19.95
N ARG A 349 0.91 -17.13 20.62
CA ARG A 349 0.94 -18.57 20.36
C ARG A 349 0.14 -19.28 21.44
N LEU A 350 -0.86 -20.06 21.01
CA LEU A 350 -1.66 -20.87 21.92
C LEU A 350 -1.00 -22.23 22.19
N PRO A 351 -1.27 -22.86 23.35
CA PRO A 351 -0.88 -24.23 23.65
C PRO A 351 -1.34 -25.23 22.59
N SER A 352 -0.49 -26.21 22.25
CA SER A 352 -0.87 -27.35 21.41
C SER A 352 -1.23 -28.55 22.28
N GLY A 353 -2.50 -28.96 22.27
CA GLY A 353 -2.95 -30.23 22.84
C GLY A 353 -4.30 -30.18 23.56
N ASP A 354 -4.61 -29.10 24.27
CA ASP A 354 -5.88 -28.97 24.99
C ASP A 354 -6.75 -27.91 24.33
N THR A 355 -7.52 -28.36 23.34
CA THR A 355 -8.42 -27.50 22.55
C THR A 355 -9.53 -26.91 23.42
N ALA A 356 -9.96 -27.58 24.49
CA ALA A 356 -11.10 -27.17 25.30
C ALA A 356 -10.74 -25.99 26.21
N SER A 357 -9.59 -26.03 26.87
CA SER A 357 -9.14 -24.93 27.72
C SER A 357 -8.81 -23.66 26.93
N VAL A 358 -8.33 -23.77 25.69
CA VAL A 358 -7.96 -22.60 24.86
C VAL A 358 -9.10 -22.03 24.02
N GLN A 359 -10.29 -22.67 23.97
CA GLN A 359 -11.43 -22.15 23.19
C GLN A 359 -11.83 -20.72 23.57
N PRO A 360 -11.95 -20.35 24.87
CA PRO A 360 -12.33 -18.99 25.26
C PRO A 360 -11.31 -17.96 24.77
N LEU A 361 -10.01 -18.23 24.94
CA LEU A 361 -8.95 -17.36 24.45
C LEU A 361 -8.94 -17.27 22.93
N ARG A 362 -9.15 -18.38 22.22
CA ARG A 362 -9.25 -18.39 20.75
C ARG A 362 -10.42 -17.54 20.24
N THR A 363 -11.55 -17.60 20.94
CA THR A 363 -12.76 -16.82 20.60
C THR A 363 -12.51 -15.34 20.82
N LEU A 364 -11.85 -15.00 21.94
CA LEU A 364 -11.42 -13.64 22.25
C LEU A 364 -10.49 -13.07 21.17
N LEU A 365 -9.45 -13.83 20.78
CA LEU A 365 -8.51 -13.39 19.74
C LEU A 365 -9.21 -13.11 18.41
N LYS A 366 -10.17 -13.95 18.00
CA LYS A 366 -10.96 -13.70 16.79
C LYS A 366 -11.82 -12.43 16.90
N ALA A 367 -12.48 -12.23 18.03
CA ALA A 367 -13.35 -11.07 18.25
C ALA A 367 -12.56 -9.75 18.20
N GLU A 368 -11.33 -9.75 18.71
CA GLU A 368 -10.43 -8.60 18.73
C GLU A 368 -9.66 -8.41 17.40
N GLY A 369 -9.92 -9.28 16.41
CA GLY A 369 -9.43 -9.14 15.04
C GLY A 369 -8.02 -9.70 14.80
N PHE A 370 -7.56 -10.64 15.63
CA PHE A 370 -6.32 -11.37 15.37
C PHE A 370 -6.51 -12.33 14.19
N MET A 371 -5.50 -12.36 13.32
CA MET A 371 -5.41 -13.27 12.18
C MET A 371 -4.45 -14.41 12.52
N LEU A 372 -4.95 -15.66 12.46
CA LEU A 372 -4.09 -16.83 12.62
C LEU A 372 -3.22 -17.01 11.38
N GLU A 373 -1.91 -17.10 11.58
CA GLU A 373 -0.96 -17.52 10.56
C GLU A 373 -0.68 -19.03 10.73
N PRO A 374 -1.13 -19.89 9.81
CA PRO A 374 -1.04 -21.34 9.98
C PRO A 374 0.40 -21.88 10.02
N SER A 375 1.31 -21.25 9.28
CA SER A 375 2.71 -21.67 9.14
C SER A 375 3.48 -21.66 10.45
N ASN A 376 3.18 -20.71 11.35
CA ASN A 376 3.84 -20.56 12.64
C ASN A 376 2.89 -20.76 13.84
N ARG A 377 1.60 -21.03 13.59
CA ARG A 377 0.53 -21.17 14.60
C ARG A 377 0.41 -19.96 15.53
N LYS A 378 0.77 -18.76 15.04
CA LYS A 378 0.70 -17.52 15.79
C LYS A 378 -0.50 -16.71 15.35
N TRP A 379 -1.15 -16.08 16.32
CA TRP A 379 -2.23 -15.13 16.11
C TRP A 379 -1.63 -13.73 16.05
N TRP A 380 -1.85 -13.05 14.94
CA TRP A 380 -1.28 -11.73 14.67
C TRP A 380 -2.32 -10.63 14.71
N LEU A 381 -1.98 -9.56 15.41
CA LEU A 381 -2.67 -8.28 15.33
C LEU A 381 -1.65 -7.24 14.88
N ARG A 382 -1.84 -6.62 13.71
CA ARG A 382 -0.88 -5.69 13.09
C ARG A 382 -1.42 -4.26 13.00
N ASP A 383 -2.16 -3.85 14.02
CA ASP A 383 -2.75 -2.53 14.11
C ASP A 383 -2.48 -1.96 15.50
N ARG A 384 -1.73 -0.86 15.57
CA ARG A 384 -1.32 -0.22 16.83
C ARG A 384 -2.51 0.13 17.72
N HIS A 385 -3.58 0.69 17.17
CA HIS A 385 -4.73 1.12 17.95
C HIS A 385 -5.44 -0.10 18.55
N LYS A 386 -5.62 -1.16 17.75
CA LYS A 386 -6.20 -2.42 18.24
C LYS A 386 -5.30 -3.11 19.26
N VAL A 387 -3.99 -3.12 19.05
CA VAL A 387 -3.02 -3.73 19.98
C VAL A 387 -3.10 -3.07 21.35
N LEU A 388 -3.04 -1.74 21.41
CA LEU A 388 -3.09 -1.02 22.69
C LEU A 388 -4.45 -1.19 23.37
N ASN A 389 -5.56 -1.16 22.63
CA ASN A 389 -6.89 -1.44 23.20
C ASN A 389 -7.02 -2.89 23.72
N PHE A 390 -6.46 -3.86 22.99
CA PHE A 390 -6.46 -5.26 23.42
C PHE A 390 -5.64 -5.44 24.69
N LEU A 391 -4.43 -4.88 24.74
CA LEU A 391 -3.57 -4.93 25.93
C LEU A 391 -4.22 -4.24 27.13
N ALA A 392 -4.87 -3.10 26.92
CA ALA A 392 -5.59 -2.40 27.97
C ALA A 392 -6.73 -3.22 28.61
N GLY A 393 -7.40 -4.07 27.84
CA GLY A 393 -8.48 -4.93 28.33
C GLY A 393 -8.05 -6.31 28.80
N HIS A 394 -6.98 -6.87 28.25
CA HIS A 394 -6.68 -8.30 28.38
C HIS A 394 -5.28 -8.62 28.90
N TRP A 395 -4.41 -7.63 29.17
CA TRP A 395 -3.07 -7.90 29.71
C TRP A 395 -3.11 -8.68 31.02
N LYS A 396 -3.88 -8.20 32.01
CA LYS A 396 -3.98 -8.85 33.33
C LYS A 396 -4.56 -10.26 33.24
N ALA A 397 -5.55 -10.46 32.35
CA ALA A 397 -6.15 -11.77 32.11
C ALA A 397 -5.14 -12.74 31.47
N LEU A 398 -4.35 -12.27 30.50
CA LEU A 398 -3.29 -13.07 29.89
C LEU A 398 -2.25 -13.53 30.92
N GLU A 399 -1.85 -12.65 31.84
CA GLU A 399 -0.88 -12.98 32.88
C GLU A 399 -1.45 -13.88 33.99
N ARG A 400 -2.63 -13.54 34.53
CA ARG A 400 -3.19 -14.21 35.71
C ARG A 400 -4.00 -15.46 35.37
N ASP A 401 -4.87 -15.37 34.36
CA ASP A 401 -5.85 -16.42 34.05
C ASP A 401 -5.26 -17.43 33.06
N TRP A 402 -4.48 -16.94 32.09
CA TRP A 402 -3.87 -17.76 31.04
C TRP A 402 -2.42 -18.13 31.30
N GLN A 403 -1.81 -17.60 32.37
CA GLN A 403 -0.40 -17.84 32.74
C GLN A 403 0.54 -17.66 31.54
N ALA A 404 0.30 -16.60 30.75
CA ALA A 404 1.02 -16.39 29.50
C ALA A 404 2.50 -16.03 29.74
N GLU A 405 3.38 -16.69 28.99
CA GLU A 405 4.80 -16.41 28.98
C GLU A 405 5.09 -15.28 27.99
N PHE A 406 5.65 -14.18 28.49
CA PHE A 406 6.03 -13.04 27.67
C PHE A 406 7.49 -13.12 27.24
N THR A 407 7.75 -12.92 25.94
CA THR A 407 9.11 -12.91 25.38
C THR A 407 9.93 -11.71 25.90
N ASP A 408 11.25 -11.81 25.82
CA ASP A 408 12.14 -10.70 26.18
C ASP A 408 11.99 -9.51 25.23
N ASN A 409 11.70 -9.78 23.95
CA ASN A 409 11.36 -8.75 22.98
C ASN A 409 10.12 -7.97 23.42
N PHE A 410 9.03 -8.67 23.79
CA PHE A 410 7.83 -8.04 24.32
C PHE A 410 8.12 -7.18 25.55
N LYS A 411 8.84 -7.72 26.54
CA LYS A 411 9.20 -6.99 27.76
C LYS A 411 10.03 -5.74 27.46
N SER A 412 11.00 -5.83 26.56
CA SER A 412 11.86 -4.69 26.19
C SER A 412 11.09 -3.59 25.43
N LYS A 413 10.21 -3.98 24.50
CA LYS A 413 9.47 -3.05 23.64
C LYS A 413 8.28 -2.39 24.33
N LEU A 414 7.74 -3.03 25.37
CA LEU A 414 6.64 -2.51 26.17
C LEU A 414 7.10 -2.03 27.57
N GLN A 415 8.40 -1.90 27.83
CA GLN A 415 8.92 -1.41 29.11
C GLN A 415 8.41 0.00 29.48
N ALA A 416 8.20 0.85 28.46
CA ALA A 416 7.67 2.21 28.63
C ALA A 416 6.12 2.26 28.67
N VAL A 417 5.46 1.11 28.65
CA VAL A 417 4.00 0.99 28.69
C VAL A 417 3.58 0.68 30.13
N GLU A 418 2.81 1.58 30.74
CA GLU A 418 2.28 1.40 32.09
C GLU A 418 0.80 1.05 32.04
N VAL A 419 0.36 0.08 32.85
CA VAL A 419 -1.05 -0.24 33.04
C VAL A 419 -1.54 0.49 34.29
N SER A 420 -2.38 1.52 34.13
CA SER A 420 -2.96 2.24 35.26
C SER A 420 -4.44 1.90 35.42
N ALA A 421 -4.84 1.64 36.66
CA ALA A 421 -6.24 1.67 37.03
C ALA A 421 -6.73 3.12 37.07
N LEU A 422 -7.97 3.34 36.67
CA LEU A 422 -8.66 4.62 36.79
C LEU A 422 -9.28 4.70 38.19
N ARG A 423 -9.02 5.77 38.95
CA ARG A 423 -9.78 6.05 40.17
C ARG A 423 -10.88 7.05 39.83
N VAL A 424 -12.12 6.66 40.11
CA VAL A 424 -13.31 7.49 39.88
C VAL A 424 -13.96 7.74 41.23
N GLU A 425 -14.08 9.01 41.63
CA GLU A 425 -14.84 9.43 42.80
C GLU A 425 -16.01 10.30 42.34
N ALA A 426 -17.23 9.94 42.76
CA ALA A 426 -18.42 10.74 42.54
C ALA A 426 -18.79 11.44 43.84
N LYS A 427 -18.91 12.78 43.80
CA LYS A 427 -19.41 13.59 44.92
C LYS A 427 -20.68 14.30 44.48
N GLU A 428 -21.73 14.19 45.29
CA GLU A 428 -22.97 14.92 45.09
C GLU A 428 -22.93 16.20 45.91
N ASP A 429 -23.11 17.35 45.26
CA ASP A 429 -23.20 18.65 45.90
C ASP A 429 -24.40 19.43 45.36
N GLY A 430 -25.40 19.68 46.21
CA GLY A 430 -26.56 20.51 45.89
C GLY A 430 -27.39 20.05 44.67
N GLY A 431 -27.52 18.73 44.43
CA GLY A 431 -28.25 18.19 43.28
C GLY A 431 -27.45 18.18 41.96
N LYS A 432 -26.14 18.43 42.02
CA LYS A 432 -25.20 18.25 40.91
C LYS A 432 -24.20 17.16 41.26
N PHE A 433 -23.94 16.28 40.30
CA PHE A 433 -22.92 15.24 40.43
C PHE A 433 -21.58 15.77 39.89
N ALA A 434 -20.55 15.77 40.73
CA ALA A 434 -19.17 16.03 40.35
C ALA A 434 -18.44 14.69 40.26
N LEU A 435 -17.99 14.34 39.06
CA LEU A 435 -17.21 13.14 38.79
C LEU A 435 -15.72 13.52 38.70
N GLU A 436 -14.93 13.06 39.67
CA GLU A 436 -13.49 13.23 39.71
C GLU A 436 -12.81 11.96 39.21
N VAL A 437 -12.13 12.06 38.08
CA VAL A 437 -11.42 10.94 37.44
C VAL A 437 -9.93 11.22 37.57
N SER A 438 -9.22 10.40 38.36
CA SER A 438 -7.79 10.54 38.59
C SER A 438 -7.03 9.30 38.11
N LEU A 439 -5.86 9.55 37.51
CA LEU A 439 -4.87 8.53 37.20
C LEU A 439 -3.73 8.62 38.21
N SER A 440 -3.03 7.51 38.41
CA SER A 440 -1.88 7.42 39.31
C SER A 440 -0.69 8.30 38.90
N GLN A 441 -0.62 8.70 37.62
CA GLN A 441 0.39 9.63 37.10
C GLN A 441 -0.24 10.87 36.45
N SER A 442 0.52 11.97 36.46
CA SER A 442 0.15 13.28 35.90
C SER A 442 -0.03 13.20 34.37
N THR A 443 -1.21 12.79 33.96
CA THR A 443 -1.66 12.82 32.57
C THR A 443 -2.60 14.00 32.41
N ASP A 444 -2.58 14.66 31.25
CA ASP A 444 -3.51 15.75 30.93
C ASP A 444 -4.97 15.23 31.03
N GLU A 445 -5.72 15.74 32.00
CA GLU A 445 -7.13 15.40 32.26
C GLU A 445 -7.99 15.56 31.00
N MET A 446 -7.64 16.52 30.14
CA MET A 446 -8.35 16.77 28.88
C MET A 446 -8.07 15.70 27.83
N GLU A 447 -6.85 15.15 27.81
CA GLU A 447 -6.47 14.05 26.92
C GLU A 447 -7.11 12.73 27.35
N LEU A 448 -7.17 12.49 28.67
CA LEU A 448 -7.88 11.35 29.26
C LEU A 448 -9.37 11.35 28.85
N ARG A 449 -10.06 12.48 29.03
CA ARG A 449 -11.46 12.62 28.62
C ARG A 449 -11.66 12.40 27.12
N ARG A 450 -10.73 12.89 26.30
CA ARG A 450 -10.78 12.71 24.83
C ARG A 450 -10.58 11.24 24.45
N ALA A 451 -9.64 10.54 25.10
CA ALA A 451 -9.40 9.12 24.86
C ALA A 451 -10.68 8.30 25.14
N LEU A 452 -11.27 8.49 26.32
CA LEU A 452 -12.53 7.83 26.72
C LEU A 452 -13.68 8.12 25.75
N ALA A 453 -13.89 9.39 25.38
CA ALA A 453 -14.95 9.77 24.43
C ALA A 453 -14.76 9.16 23.03
N SER A 454 -13.53 8.82 22.66
CA SER A 454 -13.20 8.19 21.37
C SER A 454 -13.13 6.66 21.41
N GLY A 455 -13.44 6.03 22.54
CA GLY A 455 -13.31 4.59 22.73
C GLY A 455 -11.86 4.09 22.76
N LYS A 456 -10.91 4.97 23.10
CA LYS A 456 -9.50 4.62 23.32
C LYS A 456 -9.30 4.25 24.78
N ASN A 457 -8.85 3.03 25.02
CA ASN A 457 -8.50 2.55 26.35
C ASN A 457 -7.00 2.78 26.66
N TYR A 458 -6.41 3.83 26.09
CA TYR A 458 -5.02 4.18 26.33
C TYR A 458 -4.78 5.68 26.09
N VAL A 459 -3.74 6.21 26.72
CA VAL A 459 -3.28 7.61 26.57
C VAL A 459 -1.79 7.60 26.25
N GLU A 460 -1.35 8.59 25.48
CA GLU A 460 0.06 8.76 25.12
C GLU A 460 0.53 10.13 25.56
N ALA A 461 1.55 10.20 26.39
CA ALA A 461 2.15 11.47 26.77
C ALA A 461 3.00 12.04 25.62
N GLU A 462 3.22 13.35 25.60
CA GLU A 462 4.08 14.02 24.59
C GLU A 462 5.52 13.45 24.55
N GLY A 463 5.97 12.79 25.64
CA GLY A 463 7.25 12.10 25.74
C GLY A 463 7.29 10.68 25.16
N GLY A 464 6.18 10.17 24.61
CA GLY A 464 6.07 8.82 24.05
C GLY A 464 5.81 7.70 25.06
N ALA A 465 5.58 8.04 26.33
CA ALA A 465 5.08 7.10 27.33
C ALA A 465 3.63 6.72 27.02
N ILE A 466 3.30 5.44 27.15
CA ILE A 466 1.97 4.91 26.84
C ILE A 466 1.34 4.41 28.13
N THR A 467 0.19 4.96 28.50
CA THR A 467 -0.60 4.52 29.65
C THR A 467 -1.82 3.75 29.16
N LEU A 468 -1.89 2.46 29.46
CA LEU A 468 -3.06 1.62 29.20
C LEU A 468 -4.07 1.82 30.32
N LEU A 469 -5.32 2.12 29.95
CA LEU A 469 -6.44 2.30 30.86
C LEU A 469 -7.16 0.97 31.00
N ASP A 470 -7.22 0.43 32.21
CA ASP A 470 -7.93 -0.83 32.46
C ASP A 470 -9.39 -0.74 31.99
N ARG A 471 -9.76 -1.61 31.05
CA ARG A 471 -11.12 -1.65 30.45
C ARG A 471 -12.20 -1.87 31.52
N THR A 472 -11.90 -2.62 32.58
CA THR A 472 -12.84 -2.84 33.68
C THR A 472 -13.16 -1.55 34.43
N SER A 473 -12.17 -0.67 34.60
CA SER A 473 -12.37 0.64 35.23
C SER A 473 -13.10 1.62 34.30
N VAL A 474 -12.95 1.47 32.98
CA VAL A 474 -13.67 2.29 31.98
C VAL A 474 -15.14 1.85 31.86
N GLU A 475 -15.43 0.55 31.89
CA GLU A 475 -16.80 0.04 31.85
C GLU A 475 -17.60 0.45 33.10
N GLN A 476 -16.96 0.53 34.27
CA GLN A 476 -17.55 1.10 35.49
C GLN A 476 -17.91 2.59 35.38
N LEU A 477 -17.29 3.34 34.47
CA LEU A 477 -17.60 4.76 34.23
C LEU A 477 -18.80 4.94 33.29
N HIS A 478 -19.13 3.91 32.49
CA HIS A 478 -20.26 3.91 31.57
C HIS A 478 -21.56 3.38 32.18
N GLN A 479 -21.44 2.63 33.28
CA GLN A 479 -22.56 2.22 34.13
C GLN A 479 -22.87 3.34 35.13
#